data_AF-A0A968PN10-F1
#
_entry.id   AF-A0A968PN10-F1
#
_cell.length_a   1.000
_cell.length_b   1.000
_cell.length_c   1.000
_cell.angle_alpha   90.00
_cell.angle_beta   90.00
_cell.angle_gamma   90.00
#
_symmetry.space_group_name_H-M   'P 1'
#
loop_
_entity.id
_entity.type
_entity.pdbx_description
1 polymer ?
#
loop_
_entity_poly.entity_id
_entity_poly.type
_entity_poly.pdbx_seq_one_letter_code
_entity_poly.pdbx_strand_id
1 'polypeptide(L)' 'MDDLYHIPPFEGLTEQELTWLIEHSSDVRLQPGDTFFVEDGPAEQFYIMLEGELQVIRRVNGRDTVLVPRRVG' A
#
# COMPACT_ATOMS: atom_id res chain seq x y z
N MET A 1 11.23 -4.73 9.20
CA MET A 1 10.06 -5.30 9.90
C MET A 1 9.76 -4.53 11.17
N ASP A 2 10.78 -4.09 11.93
CA ASP A 2 10.61 -3.19 13.09
C ASP A 2 9.85 -1.89 12.76
N ASP A 3 9.94 -1.40 11.52
CA ASP A 3 9.21 -0.19 11.10
C ASP A 3 7.68 -0.38 11.02
N LEU A 4 7.17 -1.62 10.94
CA LEU A 4 5.73 -1.87 10.93
C LEU A 4 5.08 -1.58 12.30
N TYR A 5 5.84 -1.66 13.40
CA TYR A 5 5.33 -1.40 14.76
C TYR A 5 4.91 0.06 14.97
N HIS A 6 5.30 0.96 14.06
CA HIS A 6 5.06 2.41 14.17
C HIS A 6 4.12 2.96 13.09
N ILE A 7 3.47 2.12 12.30
CA ILE A 7 2.56 2.58 11.25
C ILE A 7 1.17 2.80 11.88
N PRO A 8 0.55 3.99 11.72
CA PRO A 8 -0.71 4.33 12.41
C PRO A 8 -1.85 3.31 12.37
N PRO A 9 -2.08 2.53 11.28
CA PRO A 9 -3.12 1.50 11.26
C PRO A 9 -2.91 0.36 12.27
N PHE A 10 -1.71 0.21 12.82
CA PHE A 10 -1.36 -0.86 13.76
C PHE A 10 -1.22 -0.38 15.21
N GLU A 11 -1.46 0.91 15.46
CA GLU A 11 -1.53 1.42 16.83
C GLU A 11 -2.60 0.65 17.63
N GLY A 12 -2.21 0.12 18.78
CA GLY A 12 -3.09 -0.63 19.67
C GLY A 12 -3.14 -2.14 19.43
N LEU A 13 -2.45 -2.67 18.42
CA LEU A 13 -2.23 -4.12 18.30
C LEU A 13 -1.22 -4.59 19.35
N THR A 14 -1.48 -5.76 19.92
CA THR A 14 -0.50 -6.48 20.74
C THR A 14 0.63 -7.03 19.87
N GLU A 15 1.78 -7.33 20.48
CA GLU A 15 2.90 -7.97 19.77
C GLU A 15 2.50 -9.30 19.11
N GLN A 16 1.59 -10.06 19.71
CA GLN A 16 1.11 -11.34 19.15
C GLN A 16 0.23 -11.12 17.91
N GLU A 17 -0.68 -10.15 17.94
CA GLU A 17 -1.51 -9.81 16.78
C GLU A 17 -0.66 -9.28 15.62
N LEU A 18 0.35 -8.48 15.93
CA LEU A 18 1.27 -7.97 14.92
C LEU A 18 2.17 -9.06 14.35
N THR A 19 2.68 -9.98 15.18
CA THR A 19 3.42 -11.16 14.72
C THR A 19 2.56 -12.01 13.79
N TRP A 20 1.31 -12.27 14.19
CA TRP A 20 0.36 -13.00 13.36
C TRP A 20 0.14 -12.28 12.01
N LEU A 21 -0.03 -10.96 12.00
CA LEU A 21 -0.21 -10.19 10.77
C LEU A 21 1.01 -10.30 9.85
N ILE A 22 2.22 -10.21 10.40
CA ILE A 22 3.47 -10.36 9.64
C ILE A 22 3.54 -11.76 9.01
N GLU A 23 3.27 -12.81 9.79
CA GLU A 23 3.29 -14.21 9.32
C GLU A 23 2.25 -14.51 8.23
N HIS A 24 1.14 -13.76 8.19
CA HIS A 24 0.06 -13.94 7.22
C HIS A 24 0.09 -12.89 6.09
N SER A 25 1.16 -12.11 6.01
CA SER A 25 1.38 -11.11 4.96
C SER A 25 2.39 -11.60 3.94
N SER A 26 2.45 -10.92 2.79
CA SER A 26 3.46 -11.20 1.77
C SER A 26 4.00 -9.92 1.16
N ASP A 27 5.28 -9.93 0.81
CA ASP A 27 5.92 -8.83 0.11
C ASP A 27 5.42 -8.76 -1.33
N VAL A 28 4.97 -7.58 -1.75
CA VAL A 28 4.70 -7.27 -3.15
C VAL A 28 5.79 -6.34 -3.67
N ARG A 29 6.49 -6.77 -4.71
CA ARG A 29 7.51 -5.96 -5.39
C ARG A 29 7.02 -5.56 -6.77
N LEU A 30 7.14 -4.28 -7.09
CA LEU A 30 6.75 -3.70 -8.36
C LEU A 30 7.97 -3.14 -9.08
N GLN A 31 7.94 -3.18 -10.40
CA GLN A 31 8.90 -2.51 -11.26
C GLN A 31 8.34 -1.15 -11.74
N PRO A 32 9.21 -0.20 -12.13
CA PRO A 32 8.77 1.04 -12.76
C PRO A 32 7.89 0.76 -13.98
N GLY A 33 6.68 1.32 -13.98
CA GLY A 33 5.67 1.13 -15.04
C GLY A 33 4.62 0.06 -14.75
N ASP A 34 4.78 -0.74 -13.69
CA ASP A 34 3.76 -1.70 -13.29
C ASP A 34 2.50 -0.99 -12.78
N THR A 35 1.34 -1.52 -13.14
CA THR A 35 0.05 -1.09 -12.58
C THR A 35 -0.23 -1.92 -11.33
N PHE A 36 -0.26 -1.26 -10.16
CA PHE A 36 -0.49 -1.96 -8.89
C PHE A 36 -1.95 -2.33 -8.67
N PHE A 37 -2.87 -1.38 -8.84
CA PHE A 37 -4.31 -1.61 -8.80
C PHE A 37 -5.01 -0.69 -9.81
N VAL A 38 -6.21 -1.09 -10.21
CA VAL A 38 -7.09 -0.31 -11.10
C VAL A 38 -8.29 0.21 -10.30
N GLU A 39 -8.75 1.41 -10.65
CA GLU A 39 -10.01 1.96 -10.12
C GLU A 39 -11.16 0.97 -10.38
N ASP A 40 -12.05 0.82 -9.40
CA ASP A 40 -13.16 -0.14 -9.40
C ASP A 40 -12.78 -1.63 -9.43
N GLY A 41 -11.49 -1.96 -9.26
CA GLY A 41 -11.04 -3.34 -9.01
C GLY A 41 -11.52 -3.86 -7.65
N PRO A 42 -11.59 -5.19 -7.47
CA PRO A 42 -12.02 -5.77 -6.20
C PRO A 42 -11.00 -5.44 -5.09
N ALA A 43 -11.50 -4.87 -3.98
CA ALA A 43 -10.68 -4.58 -2.81
C ALA A 43 -10.53 -5.85 -1.96
N GLU A 44 -9.63 -6.74 -2.36
CA GLU A 44 -9.44 -8.05 -1.72
C GLU A 44 -8.38 -8.04 -0.62
N GLN A 45 -7.47 -7.07 -0.64
CA GLN A 45 -6.28 -7.03 0.21
C GLN A 45 -5.98 -5.61 0.68
N PHE A 46 -5.33 -5.51 1.84
CA PHE A 46 -4.80 -4.27 2.38
C PHE A 46 -3.29 -4.22 2.16
N TYR A 47 -2.78 -3.08 1.70
CA TYR A 47 -1.38 -2.91 1.35
C TYR A 47 -0.76 -1.73 2.09
N ILE A 48 0.49 -1.91 2.47
CA ILE A 48 1.33 -0.87 3.05
C ILE A 48 2.54 -0.70 2.14
N MET A 49 2.80 0.55 1.75
CA MET A 49 4.03 0.89 1.04
C MET A 49 5.17 1.03 2.05
N LEU A 50 6.13 0.12 1.98
CA LEU A 50 7.33 0.16 2.82
C LEU A 50 8.40 1.09 2.24
N GLU A 51 8.56 1.09 0.92
CA GLU A 51 9.54 1.91 0.20
C GLU A 51 9.06 2.23 -1.21
N GLY A 52 9.60 3.31 -1.79
CA GLY A 52 9.40 3.65 -3.20
C GLY A 52 8.37 4.75 -3.43
N GLU A 53 7.81 4.78 -4.63
CA GLU A 53 6.88 5.80 -5.08
C GLU A 53 5.76 5.19 -5.93
N LEU A 54 4.51 5.51 -5.62
CA LEU A 54 3.37 5.20 -6.48
C LEU A 54 2.69 6.47 -6.97
N GLN A 55 2.30 6.44 -8.24
CA GLN A 55 1.46 7.46 -8.84
C GLN A 55 0.00 7.01 -8.81
N VAL A 56 -0.86 7.80 -8.16
CA VAL A 56 -2.30 7.56 -8.20
C VAL A 56 -2.90 8.37 -9.34
N ILE A 57 -3.47 7.67 -10.31
CA ILE A 57 -4.14 8.26 -11.47
C ILE A 57 -5.63 8.01 -11.33
N ARG A 58 -6.43 9.06 -11.54
CA ARG A 58 -7.88 8.96 -11.59
C ARG A 58 -8.40 9.46 -12.92
N ARG A 59 -9.35 8.73 -13.52
CA ARG A 59 -9.99 9.17 -14.76
C ARG A 59 -11.21 10.03 -14.45
N VAL A 60 -11.12 11.32 -14.76
CA VAL A 60 -12.21 12.29 -14.57
C VAL A 60 -12.63 12.81 -15.94
N ASN A 61 -13.90 12.63 -16.32
CA ASN A 61 -14.44 13.06 -17.62
C ASN A 61 -13.61 12.59 -18.82
N GLY A 62 -13.13 11.35 -18.80
CA GLY A 62 -12.32 10.77 -19.87
C GLY A 62 -10.87 11.26 -19.93
N ARG A 63 -10.39 12.01 -18.92
CA ARG A 63 -8.99 12.45 -18.81
C ARG A 63 -8.34 11.90 -17.56
N ASP A 64 -7.10 11.46 -17.72
CA ASP A 64 -6.28 10.96 -16.61
C ASP A 64 -5.72 12.15 -15.82
N THR A 65 -6.04 12.20 -14.53
CA THR A 65 -5.54 13.21 -13.59
C THR A 65 -4.67 12.53 -12.56
N VAL A 66 -3.47 13.04 -12.37
CA VAL A 66 -2.58 12.61 -11.28
C VAL A 66 -3.07 13.27 -10.00
N LEU A 67 -3.43 12.47 -8.99
CA LEU A 67 -3.93 13.00 -7.73
C LEU A 67 -2.79 13.55 -6.88
N VAL A 68 -1.83 12.70 -6.47
CA VAL A 68 -0.57 13.05 -5.78
C VAL A 68 0.40 11.85 -5.89
N PRO A 69 1.71 12.02 -6.12
CA PRO A 69 2.67 10.92 -5.94
C PRO A 69 2.85 10.59 -4.46
N ARG A 70 2.67 9.32 -4.08
CA ARG A 70 2.91 8.85 -2.71
C ARG A 70 4.30 8.27 -2.63
N ARG A 71 5.18 8.92 -1.86
CA ARG A 71 6.53 8.46 -1.57
C ARG A 71 6.65 8.03 -0.11
N VAL A 72 7.39 6.95 0.12
CA VAL A 72 7.84 6.49 1.44
C VAL A 72 9.35 6.28 1.35
N GLY A 73 10.09 6.75 2.34
CA GLY A 73 11.54 6.67 2.43
C GLY A 73 12.02 6.93 3.84
#